data_AF-A0A6I6HLW0-F1
#
_entry.id   AF-A0A6I6HLW0-F1
#
_cell.length_a   1.000
_cell.length_b   1.000
_cell.length_c   1.000
_cell.angle_alpha   90.00
_cell.angle_beta   90.00
_cell.angle_gamma   90.00
#
_symmetry.space_group_name_H-M   'P 1'
#
loop_
_entity.id
_entity.type
_entity.pdbx_description
1 polymer ?
#
loop_
_entity_poly.entity_id
_entity_poly.type
_entity_poly.pdbx_seq_one_letter_code
_entity_poly.pdbx_strand_id
1 'polypeptide(L)'
;MSSMSPWLQIADLFDKDDGSLPDIFVDNLSPEQIEQVYDWVMSQCVVVGDPSAWHVTEQKDIPLRAVPAPAKAFVNGEIETFRHGLGGLTIGGCELPLLTVSLETPTCISFDYRSGPEWNERTITAFLQFVLGIREQAPNARIWRTEEGAWDRPSSKFTAALNQLQEEATGSAAQWQR
;
A
#
# COMPACT_ATOMS: atom_id res chain seq x y z
N MET A 1 -5.34 31.66 -5.05
CA MET A 1 -5.76 30.55 -5.93
C MET A 1 -5.90 29.35 -5.02
N SER A 2 -7.10 28.79 -4.85
CA SER A 2 -7.26 27.54 -4.09
C SER A 2 -6.46 26.45 -4.81
N SER A 3 -5.58 25.73 -4.10
CA SER A 3 -4.90 24.58 -4.71
C SER A 3 -5.96 23.54 -5.11
N MET A 4 -5.67 22.80 -6.17
CA MET A 4 -6.52 21.68 -6.58
C MET A 4 -6.49 20.60 -5.48
N SER A 5 -7.64 20.00 -5.17
CA SER A 5 -7.72 18.90 -4.20
C SER A 5 -6.78 17.75 -4.60
N PRO A 6 -6.04 17.11 -3.67
CA PRO A 6 -5.12 16.01 -3.99
C PRO A 6 -5.75 14.87 -4.81
N TRP A 7 -7.00 14.48 -4.53
CA TRP A 7 -7.65 13.39 -5.27
C TRP A 7 -7.86 13.75 -6.75
N LEU A 8 -8.22 15.00 -7.04
CA LEU A 8 -8.55 15.45 -8.39
C LEU A 8 -7.30 15.48 -9.29
N GLN A 9 -6.12 15.67 -8.69
CA GLN A 9 -4.85 15.66 -9.40
C GLN A 9 -4.44 14.27 -9.91
N ILE A 10 -4.98 13.21 -9.30
CA ILE A 10 -4.59 11.83 -9.57
C ILE A 10 -5.76 10.95 -9.99
N ALA A 11 -6.97 11.50 -10.15
CA ALA A 11 -8.17 10.73 -10.52
C ALA A 11 -7.94 9.92 -11.81
N ASP A 12 -7.22 10.48 -12.79
CA ASP A 12 -6.89 9.81 -14.04
C ASP A 12 -5.97 8.59 -13.90
N LEU A 13 -5.33 8.40 -12.74
CA LEU A 13 -4.50 7.24 -12.44
C LEU A 13 -5.31 6.04 -11.92
N PHE A 14 -6.62 6.21 -11.68
CA PHE A 14 -7.48 5.20 -11.06
C PHE A 14 -8.81 4.97 -11.80
N ASP A 15 -9.32 5.93 -12.56
CA ASP A 15 -10.70 5.89 -13.08
C ASP A 15 -10.89 5.02 -14.35
N LYS A 16 -9.83 4.84 -15.13
CA LYS A 16 -9.89 4.13 -16.40
C LYS A 16 -9.54 2.65 -16.23
N ASP A 17 -10.56 1.79 -16.18
CA ASP A 17 -10.38 0.34 -16.27
C ASP A 17 -9.96 -0.05 -17.70
N ASP A 18 -8.65 -0.17 -17.92
CA ASP A 18 -8.05 -0.73 -19.12
C ASP A 18 -7.51 -2.16 -18.90
N GLY A 19 -7.90 -2.79 -17.79
CA GLY A 19 -7.46 -4.11 -17.39
C GLY A 19 -6.12 -4.15 -16.64
N SER A 20 -5.37 -3.04 -16.59
CA SER A 20 -4.06 -2.98 -15.93
C SER A 20 -4.14 -3.11 -14.41
N LEU A 21 -2.98 -3.45 -13.81
CA LEU A 21 -2.76 -3.48 -12.37
C LEU A 21 -1.60 -2.55 -11.99
N PRO A 22 -1.83 -1.23 -11.87
CA PRO A 22 -0.78 -0.32 -11.44
C PRO A 22 -0.30 -0.64 -10.02
N ASP A 23 1.01 -0.44 -9.81
CA ASP A 23 1.68 -0.77 -8.55
C ASP A 23 1.96 0.48 -7.70
N ILE A 24 1.91 0.30 -6.39
CA ILE A 24 2.34 1.23 -5.36
C ILE A 24 3.47 0.56 -4.60
N PHE A 25 4.67 1.07 -4.76
CA PHE A 25 5.85 0.55 -4.07
C PHE A 25 6.12 1.34 -2.80
N VAL A 26 6.45 0.63 -1.74
CA VAL A 26 6.96 1.12 -0.46
C VAL A 26 8.32 0.47 -0.26
N ASP A 27 9.39 1.21 -0.54
CA ASP A 27 10.77 0.71 -0.54
C ASP A 27 11.63 1.48 0.47
N ASN A 28 12.89 1.07 0.58
CA ASN A 28 13.83 1.56 1.59
C ASN A 28 13.35 1.27 3.02
N LEU A 29 12.70 0.11 3.19
CA LEU A 29 12.26 -0.39 4.49
C LEU A 29 13.38 -1.19 5.15
N SER A 30 13.54 -1.04 6.46
CA SER A 30 14.28 -2.01 7.26
C SER A 30 13.45 -3.29 7.45
N PRO A 31 14.09 -4.42 7.79
CA PRO A 31 13.43 -5.64 8.28
C PRO A 31 12.27 -5.39 9.24
N GLU A 32 12.49 -4.58 10.26
CA GLU A 32 11.51 -4.25 11.29
C GLU A 32 10.35 -3.41 10.73
N GLN A 33 10.65 -2.53 9.76
CA GLN A 33 9.61 -1.72 9.11
C GLN A 33 8.75 -2.54 8.15
N ILE A 34 9.28 -3.60 7.52
CA ILE A 34 8.47 -4.56 6.76
C ILE A 34 7.42 -5.20 7.67
N GLU A 35 7.86 -5.73 8.82
CA GLU A 35 6.96 -6.31 9.83
C GLU A 35 5.92 -5.28 10.29
N GLN A 36 6.37 -4.09 10.69
CA GLN A 36 5.49 -3.05 11.21
C GLN A 36 4.45 -2.57 10.19
N VAL A 37 4.86 -2.33 8.93
CA VAL A 37 3.94 -1.91 7.87
C VAL A 37 2.94 -3.02 7.57
N TYR A 38 3.40 -4.26 7.38
CA TYR A 38 2.52 -5.38 7.08
C TYR A 38 1.51 -5.63 8.20
N ASP A 39 1.95 -5.69 9.46
CA ASP A 39 1.06 -5.90 10.60
C ASP A 39 0.05 -4.76 10.76
N TRP A 40 0.47 -3.51 10.50
CA TRP A 40 -0.44 -2.36 10.51
C TRP A 40 -1.50 -2.45 9.40
N VAL A 41 -1.12 -2.86 8.18
CA VAL A 41 -2.08 -3.12 7.09
C VAL A 41 -3.05 -4.22 7.49
N MET A 42 -2.54 -5.34 8.02
CA MET A 42 -3.34 -6.49 8.43
C MET A 42 -4.28 -6.19 9.60
N SER A 43 -3.98 -5.20 10.43
CA SER A 43 -4.90 -4.74 11.49
C SER A 43 -6.17 -4.07 10.97
N GLN A 44 -6.21 -3.71 9.67
CA GLN A 44 -7.29 -2.94 9.05
C GLN A 44 -8.12 -3.73 8.03
N CYS A 45 -7.80 -5.01 7.83
CA CYS A 45 -8.41 -5.84 6.79
C CYS A 45 -8.36 -7.33 7.13
N VAL A 46 -8.84 -8.16 6.21
CA VAL A 46 -8.67 -9.62 6.26
C VAL A 46 -7.97 -10.12 4.99
N VAL A 47 -7.31 -11.26 5.09
CA VAL A 47 -6.74 -11.95 3.91
C VAL A 47 -7.87 -12.47 3.02
N VAL A 48 -7.82 -12.17 1.73
CA VAL A 48 -8.73 -12.75 0.73
C VAL A 48 -8.15 -14.05 0.17
N GLY A 49 -8.98 -15.10 0.13
CA GLY A 49 -8.61 -16.41 -0.40
C GLY A 49 -7.83 -17.26 0.61
N ASP A 50 -7.06 -18.22 0.08
CA ASP A 50 -6.15 -19.08 0.87
C ASP A 50 -4.76 -19.02 0.22
N PRO A 51 -4.06 -17.87 0.30
CA PRO A 51 -2.74 -17.72 -0.32
C PRO A 51 -1.74 -18.68 0.31
N SER A 52 -0.76 -19.08 -0.47
CA SER A 52 0.39 -19.86 -0.01
C SER A 52 1.68 -19.06 -0.13
N ALA A 53 2.70 -19.51 0.59
CA ALA A 53 4.08 -19.09 0.39
C ALA A 53 4.96 -20.32 0.32
N TRP A 54 6.05 -20.24 -0.45
CA TRP A 54 7.04 -21.31 -0.53
C TRP A 54 7.86 -21.33 0.77
N HIS A 55 7.81 -22.42 1.53
CA HIS A 55 8.64 -22.60 2.72
C HIS A 55 10.03 -23.09 2.32
N VAL A 56 11.07 -22.33 2.64
CA VAL A 56 12.45 -22.57 2.16
C VAL A 56 13.02 -23.87 2.70
N THR A 57 12.90 -24.14 4.01
CA THR A 57 13.44 -25.40 4.59
C THR A 57 12.65 -26.63 4.15
N GLU A 58 11.32 -26.56 4.10
CA GLU A 58 10.47 -27.70 3.75
C GLU A 58 10.33 -27.92 2.23
N GLN A 59 10.76 -26.96 1.41
CA GLN A 59 10.72 -27.02 -0.06
C GLN A 59 9.32 -27.37 -0.59
N LYS A 60 8.30 -26.67 -0.08
CA LYS A 60 6.91 -26.82 -0.49
C LYS A 60 6.11 -25.56 -0.24
N ASP A 61 5.01 -25.41 -0.97
CA ASP A 61 3.97 -24.43 -0.63
C ASP A 61 3.30 -24.78 0.70
N ILE A 62 3.20 -23.79 1.58
CA ILE A 62 2.39 -23.86 2.79
C ILE A 62 1.32 -22.78 2.79
N PRO A 63 0.12 -23.03 3.34
CA PRO A 63 -0.89 -21.99 3.50
C PRO A 63 -0.35 -20.85 4.36
N LEU A 64 -0.52 -19.60 3.93
CA LEU A 64 -0.03 -18.43 4.65
C LEU A 64 -0.64 -18.33 6.05
N ARG A 65 -1.89 -18.78 6.21
CA ARG A 65 -2.60 -18.87 7.51
C ARG A 65 -1.94 -19.84 8.50
N ALA A 66 -1.07 -20.75 8.05
CA ALA A 66 -0.31 -21.63 8.92
C ALA A 66 0.98 -20.97 9.44
N VAL A 67 1.34 -19.78 8.94
CA VAL A 67 2.51 -19.01 9.35
C VAL A 67 2.07 -17.94 10.37
N PRO A 68 2.44 -18.03 11.66
CA PRO A 68 1.93 -17.12 12.70
C PRO A 68 2.31 -15.65 12.51
N ALA A 69 3.49 -15.38 11.93
CA ALA A 69 3.99 -14.04 11.65
C ALA A 69 4.59 -14.00 10.22
N PRO A 70 3.75 -13.89 9.17
CA PRO A 70 4.19 -14.03 7.79
C PRO A 70 5.30 -13.05 7.39
N ALA A 71 5.18 -11.78 7.74
CA ALA A 71 6.20 -10.78 7.44
C ALA A 71 7.55 -11.12 8.10
N LYS A 72 7.52 -11.50 9.37
CA LYS A 72 8.73 -11.93 10.09
C LYS A 72 9.38 -13.17 9.45
N ALA A 73 8.57 -14.18 9.13
CA ALA A 73 9.05 -15.39 8.48
C ALA A 73 9.71 -15.09 7.12
N PHE A 74 9.11 -14.18 6.35
CA PHE A 74 9.68 -13.70 5.08
C PHE A 74 11.02 -12.99 5.28
N VAL A 75 11.09 -12.04 6.22
CA VAL A 75 12.30 -11.25 6.48
C VAL A 75 13.44 -12.12 7.02
N ASN A 76 13.12 -13.20 7.75
CA ASN A 76 14.07 -14.22 8.20
C ASN A 76 14.51 -15.20 7.10
N GLY A 77 13.87 -15.17 5.92
CA GLY A 77 14.12 -16.12 4.83
C GLY A 77 13.54 -17.53 5.09
N GLU A 78 12.55 -17.67 5.97
CA GLU A 78 11.86 -18.93 6.25
C GLU A 78 10.84 -19.26 5.14
N ILE A 79 10.22 -18.22 4.57
CA ILE A 79 9.33 -18.29 3.40
C ILE A 79 9.81 -17.32 2.31
N GLU A 80 9.51 -17.63 1.05
CA GLU A 80 9.74 -16.70 -0.07
C GLU A 80 8.66 -15.61 -0.16
N THR A 81 8.73 -14.79 -1.21
CA THR A 81 7.76 -13.74 -1.49
C THR A 81 6.34 -14.32 -1.53
N PHE A 82 5.38 -13.53 -1.09
CA PHE A 82 3.98 -13.91 -1.11
C PHE A 82 3.11 -12.70 -1.42
N ARG A 83 1.94 -12.98 -2.01
CA ARG A 83 0.96 -11.98 -2.42
C ARG A 83 -0.44 -12.44 -2.06
N HIS A 84 -1.27 -11.51 -1.57
CA HIS A 84 -2.68 -11.80 -1.32
C HIS A 84 -3.56 -10.54 -1.37
N GLY A 85 -4.87 -10.73 -1.52
CA GLY A 85 -5.84 -9.64 -1.47
C GLY A 85 -6.10 -9.15 -0.04
N LEU A 86 -6.45 -7.86 0.07
CA LEU A 86 -6.82 -7.17 1.30
C LEU A 86 -8.35 -6.92 1.31
N GLY A 87 -9.09 -7.81 1.95
CA GLY A 87 -10.54 -7.76 2.00
C GLY A 87 -11.04 -6.84 3.10
N GLY A 88 -12.01 -5.98 2.80
CA GLY A 88 -12.62 -5.08 3.79
C GLY A 88 -11.68 -4.00 4.33
N LEU A 89 -10.59 -3.69 3.61
CA LEU A 89 -9.61 -2.67 4.03
C LEU A 89 -10.32 -1.33 4.21
N THR A 90 -10.41 -0.86 5.46
CA THR A 90 -11.20 0.31 5.82
C THR A 90 -10.34 1.41 6.42
N ILE A 91 -10.38 2.60 5.82
CA ILE A 91 -9.59 3.77 6.19
C ILE A 91 -10.52 4.95 6.39
N GLY A 92 -10.49 5.58 7.57
CA GLY A 92 -11.37 6.70 7.88
C GLY A 92 -12.86 6.40 7.71
N GLY A 93 -13.28 5.14 7.91
CA GLY A 93 -14.66 4.69 7.68
C GLY A 93 -15.04 4.57 6.19
N CYS A 94 -14.07 4.54 5.29
CA CYS A 94 -14.26 4.22 3.88
C CYS A 94 -13.59 2.87 3.58
N GLU A 95 -14.37 1.90 3.10
CA GLU A 95 -13.81 0.69 2.52
C GLU A 95 -13.15 1.02 1.17
N LEU A 96 -11.92 0.57 0.97
CA LEU A 96 -11.19 0.74 -0.29
C LEU A 96 -11.60 -0.33 -1.30
N PRO A 97 -11.53 -0.02 -2.61
CA PRO A 97 -11.45 -1.05 -3.64
C PRO A 97 -10.38 -2.10 -3.30
N LEU A 98 -10.58 -3.33 -3.76
CA LEU A 98 -9.67 -4.43 -3.46
C LEU A 98 -8.24 -4.09 -3.89
N LEU A 99 -7.35 -4.06 -2.91
CA LEU A 99 -5.91 -4.04 -3.11
C LEU A 99 -5.35 -5.45 -2.97
N THR A 100 -4.25 -5.74 -3.65
CA THR A 100 -3.36 -6.82 -3.22
C THR A 100 -2.15 -6.24 -2.50
N VAL A 101 -1.56 -7.01 -1.59
CA VAL A 101 -0.26 -6.72 -0.98
C VAL A 101 0.72 -7.81 -1.39
N SER A 102 1.96 -7.43 -1.59
CA SER A 102 3.06 -8.36 -1.86
C SER A 102 4.32 -7.94 -1.12
N LEU A 103 4.98 -8.91 -0.48
CA LEU A 103 6.32 -8.71 0.10
C LEU A 103 7.32 -9.14 -0.97
N GLU A 104 7.86 -8.16 -1.70
CA GLU A 104 8.67 -8.37 -2.92
C GLU A 104 10.13 -8.67 -2.58
N THR A 105 10.69 -7.92 -1.65
CA THR A 105 12.07 -8.08 -1.17
C THR A 105 12.12 -7.76 0.33
N PRO A 106 13.21 -8.12 1.04
CA PRO A 106 13.39 -7.73 2.45
C PRO A 106 13.45 -6.22 2.72
N THR A 107 13.27 -5.37 1.69
CA THR A 107 13.22 -3.90 1.82
C THR A 107 12.01 -3.27 1.12
N CYS A 108 11.13 -4.07 0.51
CA CYS A 108 10.06 -3.57 -0.35
C CYS A 108 8.73 -4.33 -0.18
N ILE A 109 7.67 -3.56 0.05
CA ILE A 109 6.28 -4.01 -0.05
C ILE A 109 5.64 -3.31 -1.25
N SER A 110 4.87 -4.04 -2.05
CA SER A 110 4.07 -3.48 -3.12
C SER A 110 2.57 -3.69 -2.86
N PHE A 111 1.78 -2.78 -3.40
CA PHE A 111 0.33 -2.92 -3.48
C PHE A 111 -0.10 -2.69 -4.91
N ASP A 112 -0.87 -3.59 -5.49
CA ASP A 112 -1.54 -3.32 -6.77
C ASP A 112 -3.04 -3.12 -6.57
N TYR A 113 -3.63 -2.45 -7.54
CA TYR A 113 -5.05 -2.20 -7.61
C TYR A 113 -5.54 -2.36 -9.04
N ARG A 114 -6.83 -2.69 -9.18
CA ARG A 114 -7.53 -2.56 -10.47
C ARG A 114 -8.10 -1.14 -10.57
N SER A 115 -7.83 -0.46 -11.67
CA SER A 115 -8.50 0.81 -12.00
C SER A 115 -9.97 0.56 -12.34
N GLY A 116 -10.85 1.53 -12.05
CA GLY A 116 -12.27 1.36 -12.24
C GLY A 116 -13.15 2.41 -11.57
N PRO A 117 -14.47 2.38 -11.82
CA PRO A 117 -15.43 3.37 -11.34
C PRO A 117 -15.59 3.40 -9.81
N GLU A 118 -15.12 2.38 -9.09
CA GLU A 118 -15.07 2.33 -7.64
C GLU A 118 -14.06 3.34 -7.05
N TRP A 119 -13.12 3.84 -7.85
CA TRP A 119 -12.20 4.91 -7.50
C TRP A 119 -12.84 6.27 -7.75
N ASN A 120 -13.44 6.82 -6.70
CA ASN A 120 -14.03 8.16 -6.66
C ASN A 120 -13.29 9.02 -5.62
N GLU A 121 -13.73 10.27 -5.46
CA GLU A 121 -13.16 11.20 -4.47
C GLU A 121 -12.97 10.57 -3.09
N ARG A 122 -13.98 9.84 -2.59
CA ARG A 122 -13.94 9.26 -1.23
C ARG A 122 -12.89 8.15 -1.14
N THR A 123 -12.87 7.21 -2.08
CA THR A 123 -11.95 6.06 -2.06
C THR A 123 -10.52 6.46 -2.40
N ILE A 124 -10.30 7.40 -3.32
CA ILE A 124 -8.97 7.95 -3.61
C ILE A 124 -8.43 8.73 -2.40
N THR A 125 -9.27 9.53 -1.73
CA THR A 125 -8.85 10.24 -0.51
C THR A 125 -8.49 9.27 0.61
N ALA A 126 -9.32 8.25 0.84
CA ALA A 126 -9.05 7.20 1.82
C ALA A 126 -7.77 6.40 1.47
N PHE A 127 -7.50 6.16 0.19
CA PHE A 127 -6.27 5.53 -0.27
C PHE A 127 -5.03 6.40 -0.04
N LEU A 128 -5.11 7.72 -0.28
CA LEU A 128 -4.01 8.61 0.08
C LEU A 128 -3.76 8.63 1.59
N GLN A 129 -4.81 8.58 2.40
CA GLN A 129 -4.69 8.44 3.87
C GLN A 129 -4.05 7.12 4.28
N PHE A 130 -4.39 6.01 3.61
CA PHE A 130 -3.73 4.73 3.79
C PHE A 130 -2.23 4.82 3.55
N VAL A 131 -1.84 5.44 2.43
CA VAL A 131 -0.43 5.63 2.07
C VAL A 131 0.29 6.52 3.09
N LEU A 132 -0.36 7.56 3.62
CA LEU A 132 0.19 8.35 4.72
C LEU A 132 0.35 7.53 6.01
N GLY A 133 -0.61 6.67 6.34
CA GLY A 133 -0.51 5.76 7.48
C GLY A 133 0.67 4.80 7.37
N ILE A 134 0.98 4.30 6.16
CA ILE A 134 2.22 3.55 5.90
C ILE A 134 3.46 4.41 6.18
N ARG A 135 3.47 5.66 5.72
CA ARG A 135 4.58 6.59 5.96
C ARG A 135 4.78 6.90 7.45
N GLU A 136 3.73 6.86 8.26
CA GLU A 136 3.85 6.98 9.73
C GLU A 136 4.55 5.77 10.34
N GLN A 137 4.30 4.56 9.83
CA GLN A 137 5.01 3.35 10.26
C GLN A 137 6.46 3.33 9.77
N ALA A 138 6.73 3.88 8.58
CA ALA A 138 8.05 3.93 7.98
C ALA A 138 8.40 5.33 7.44
N PRO A 139 8.86 6.27 8.31
CA PRO A 139 9.06 7.68 7.95
C PRO A 139 10.08 7.93 6.83
N ASN A 140 11.02 7.01 6.63
CA ASN A 140 12.07 7.09 5.62
C ASN A 140 11.75 6.26 4.37
N ALA A 141 10.57 5.62 4.32
CA ALA A 141 10.17 4.83 3.17
C ALA A 141 10.00 5.73 1.94
N ARG A 142 10.49 5.25 0.80
CA ARG A 142 10.18 5.85 -0.49
C ARG A 142 8.87 5.23 -0.97
N ILE A 143 7.86 6.05 -1.20
CA ILE A 143 6.56 5.59 -1.71
C ILE A 143 6.27 6.19 -3.08
N TRP A 144 5.98 5.35 -4.08
CA TRP A 144 5.64 5.81 -5.43
C TRP A 144 4.67 4.88 -6.12
N ARG A 145 3.93 5.44 -7.08
CA ARG A 145 3.02 4.71 -7.98
C ARG A 145 3.66 4.56 -9.35
N THR A 146 3.43 3.44 -10.02
CA THR A 146 3.79 3.23 -11.42
C THR A 146 2.71 2.44 -12.18
N GLU A 147 2.78 2.43 -13.51
CA GLU A 147 1.97 1.51 -14.32
C GLU A 147 2.49 0.07 -14.18
N GLU A 148 1.62 -0.90 -14.46
CA GLU A 148 1.97 -2.32 -14.45
C GLU A 148 3.25 -2.58 -15.27
N GLY A 149 4.23 -3.23 -14.64
CA GLY A 149 5.50 -3.58 -15.27
C GLY A 149 6.47 -2.41 -15.52
N ALA A 150 6.12 -1.19 -15.11
CA ALA A 150 6.93 0.02 -15.31
C ALA A 150 7.66 0.48 -14.02
N TRP A 151 8.26 -0.45 -13.27
CA TRP A 151 8.90 -0.20 -11.96
C TRP A 151 9.89 0.99 -11.92
N ASP A 152 10.48 1.36 -13.07
CA ASP A 152 11.45 2.45 -13.24
C ASP A 152 10.82 3.83 -13.57
N ARG A 153 9.49 3.92 -13.71
CA ARG A 153 8.78 5.14 -14.18
C ARG A 153 7.73 5.64 -13.18
N PRO A 154 8.17 6.22 -12.03
CA PRO A 154 7.24 6.72 -11.03
C PRO A 154 6.37 7.87 -11.56
N SER A 155 5.09 7.86 -11.18
CA SER A 155 4.15 8.95 -11.48
C SER A 155 4.49 10.19 -10.64
N SER A 156 4.89 11.27 -11.32
CA SER A 156 5.14 12.56 -10.67
C SER A 156 3.87 13.18 -10.08
N LYS A 157 2.71 12.97 -10.72
CA LYS A 157 1.40 13.41 -10.22
C LYS A 157 1.07 12.78 -8.87
N PHE A 158 1.30 11.46 -8.75
CA PHE A 158 1.06 10.74 -7.52
C PHE A 158 1.89 11.29 -6.36
N THR A 159 3.20 11.45 -6.59
CA THR A 159 4.12 12.01 -5.59
C THR A 159 3.71 13.41 -5.16
N ALA A 160 3.29 14.27 -6.11
CA ALA A 160 2.85 15.63 -5.82
C ALA A 160 1.58 15.66 -4.94
N ALA A 161 0.57 14.85 -5.28
CA ALA A 161 -0.67 14.78 -4.51
C ALA A 161 -0.45 14.26 -3.08
N LEU A 162 0.41 13.24 -2.92
CA LEU A 162 0.75 12.69 -1.60
C LEU A 162 1.49 13.71 -0.73
N ASN A 163 2.44 14.46 -1.30
CA ASN A 163 3.16 15.51 -0.58
C ASN A 163 2.22 16.66 -0.17
N GLN A 164 1.33 17.08 -1.06
CA GLN A 164 0.34 18.11 -0.73
C GLN A 164 -0.56 17.66 0.44
N LEU A 165 -1.07 16.42 0.41
CA LEU A 165 -1.91 15.92 1.50
C LEU A 165 -1.14 15.87 2.83
N GLN A 166 0.14 15.51 2.81
CA GLN A 166 0.99 15.51 4.00
C GLN A 166 1.20 16.94 4.55
N GLU A 167 1.42 17.92 3.68
CA GLU A 167 1.54 19.33 4.07
C GLU A 167 0.24 19.86 4.67
N GLU A 168 -0.91 19.51 4.10
CA GLU A 168 -2.24 19.87 4.63
C GLU A 168 -2.48 19.25 6.02
N ALA A 169 -2.11 17.98 6.20
CA ALA A 169 -2.26 17.27 7.49
C ALA A 169 -1.37 17.86 8.59
N THR A 170 -0.10 18.17 8.27
CA THR A 170 0.85 18.77 9.22
C THR A 170 0.54 20.23 9.53
N GLY A 171 0.10 21.00 8.54
CA GLY A 171 -0.34 22.39 8.69
C GLY A 171 -1.59 22.54 9.57
N SER A 172 -2.57 21.64 9.41
CA SER A 172 -3.77 21.58 10.26
C SER A 172 -3.39 21.29 11.72
N ALA A 173 -2.52 20.31 11.97
CA ALA A 173 -2.09 19.95 13.33
C ALA A 173 -1.41 21.13 14.07
N ALA A 174 -0.65 21.96 13.36
CA ALA A 174 0.02 23.14 13.92
C ALA A 174 -0.93 24.32 14.23
N GLN A 175 -2.12 24.36 13.62
CA GLN A 175 -3.10 25.44 13.83
C GLN A 175 -3.95 25.24 15.10
N TRP A 176 -4.09 24.01 15.60
CA TRP A 176 -4.81 23.69 16.85
C TRP A 176 -3.96 23.79 18.12
N GLN A 177 -2.65 24.05 17.97
CA GLN A 177 -1.71 24.21 19.08
C GLN A 177 -1.40 25.68 19.42
N ARG A 178 -2.13 26.64 18.85
CA ARG A 178 -1.98 28.09 19.10
C ARG A 178 -3.19 28.69 19.78
#